data_AF-A0A8S1E7U1-F1
#
_entry.id   AF-A0A8S1E7U1-F1
#
_cell.length_a   1.000
_cell.length_b   1.000
_cell.length_c   1.000
_cell.angle_alpha   90.00
_cell.angle_beta   90.00
_cell.angle_gamma   90.00
#
_symmetry.space_group_name_H-M   'P 1'
#
loop_
_entity.id
_entity.type
_entity.pdbx_description
1 polymer ?
#
loop_
_entity_poly.entity_id
_entity_poly.type
_entity_poly.pdbx_seq_one_letter_code
_entity_poly.pdbx_strand_id
1 'polypeptide(L)'
;MFSLAAAAAKSVRHSRQISIIILAIFANFSSACVATRGGGTVRTTTVPTVTTTTVPGETTTTVITTTTVAAACAPEQIIFGTSMGNEVDVTFTDYVVDNASQTASMTITCSAAAGMSVFMEFNVDQGGPSQNFLPTVNAPVTCEDGQWVFRETVGGAEFTRTIQQVNCFQV
;
A
#
# COMPACT_ATOMS: atom_id res chain seq x y z
N MET A 1 -24.64 -2.80 -71.89
CA MET A 1 -25.81 -3.42 -71.22
C MET A 1 -25.63 -3.12 -69.74
N PHE A 2 -26.28 -2.11 -69.13
CA PHE A 2 -27.66 -2.14 -68.59
C PHE A 2 -27.92 -3.45 -67.80
N SER A 3 -28.44 -3.51 -66.57
CA SER A 3 -29.17 -2.54 -65.76
C SER A 3 -29.31 -3.06 -64.32
N LEU A 4 -29.61 -2.13 -63.40
CA LEU A 4 -30.10 -2.29 -62.03
C LEU A 4 -31.35 -3.18 -61.88
N ALA A 5 -31.47 -3.81 -60.70
CA ALA A 5 -32.69 -3.89 -59.87
C ALA A 5 -32.23 -4.14 -58.41
N ALA A 6 -32.34 -3.22 -57.45
CA ALA A 6 -33.52 -2.65 -56.79
C ALA A 6 -34.35 -3.68 -56.00
N ALA A 7 -34.19 -3.68 -54.67
CA ALA A 7 -35.26 -4.05 -53.74
C ALA A 7 -35.21 -3.11 -52.53
N ALA A 8 -36.37 -2.52 -52.26
CA ALA A 8 -36.56 -1.30 -51.50
C ALA A 8 -36.87 -1.52 -50.02
N ALA A 9 -36.74 -0.40 -49.29
CA ALA A 9 -36.98 -0.17 -47.87
C ALA A 9 -38.29 -0.70 -47.26
N LYS A 10 -38.26 -0.93 -45.93
CA LYS A 10 -39.35 -0.46 -45.06
C LYS A 10 -38.84 -0.02 -43.69
N SER A 11 -38.86 1.30 -43.51
CA SER A 11 -38.73 2.07 -42.28
C SER A 11 -40.05 2.05 -41.51
N VAL A 12 -40.04 1.84 -40.19
CA VAL A 12 -41.01 2.44 -39.25
C VAL A 12 -40.32 2.75 -37.92
N ARG A 13 -40.16 4.04 -37.64
CA ARG A 13 -39.85 4.64 -36.34
C ARG A 13 -41.03 4.47 -35.38
N HIS A 14 -40.78 4.28 -34.09
CA HIS A 14 -41.60 4.71 -32.94
C HIS A 14 -40.69 4.57 -31.71
N SER A 15 -40.02 5.61 -31.16
CA SER A 15 -40.57 6.80 -30.50
C SER A 15 -41.78 6.48 -29.63
N ARG A 16 -41.52 6.08 -28.38
CA ARG A 16 -42.40 6.35 -27.24
C ARG A 16 -41.56 6.61 -25.99
N GLN A 17 -41.54 7.88 -25.61
CA GLN A 17 -41.28 8.32 -24.24
C GLN A 17 -42.17 7.55 -23.26
N ILE A 18 -41.58 7.06 -22.17
CA ILE A 18 -42.32 6.75 -20.95
C ILE A 18 -41.61 7.52 -19.83
N SER A 19 -42.17 8.70 -19.54
CA SER A 19 -41.99 9.46 -18.30
C SER A 19 -42.94 8.91 -17.24
N ILE A 20 -42.44 8.32 -16.16
CA ILE A 20 -43.09 8.21 -14.82
C ILE A 20 -41.91 8.11 -13.83
N ILE A 21 -41.45 9.17 -13.15
CA ILE A 21 -42.02 9.91 -12.00
C ILE A 21 -42.21 9.03 -10.75
N ILE A 22 -41.22 9.16 -9.83
CA ILE A 22 -41.31 9.15 -8.36
C ILE A 22 -41.52 7.80 -7.65
N LEU A 23 -40.48 7.36 -6.92
CA LEU A 23 -40.53 7.31 -5.45
C LEU A 23 -39.12 7.29 -4.85
N ALA A 24 -38.74 8.38 -4.18
CA ALA A 24 -37.53 8.45 -3.36
C ALA A 24 -37.75 7.64 -2.09
N ILE A 25 -37.09 6.48 -2.00
CA ILE A 25 -36.87 5.81 -0.72
C ILE A 25 -35.41 6.08 -0.35
N PHE A 26 -35.22 7.07 0.52
CA PHE A 26 -33.99 7.31 1.25
C PHE A 26 -33.77 6.15 2.24
N ALA A 27 -33.27 5.03 1.74
CA ALA A 27 -32.65 4.04 2.60
C ALA A 27 -31.28 4.58 3.01
N ASN A 28 -31.27 5.21 4.19
CA ASN A 28 -30.06 5.56 4.95
C ASN A 28 -29.30 4.26 5.27
N PHE A 29 -28.45 3.82 4.35
CA PHE A 29 -27.30 2.99 4.69
C PHE A 29 -26.10 3.92 4.85
N SER A 30 -26.00 4.52 6.04
CA SER A 30 -24.74 5.04 6.55
C SER A 30 -23.82 3.86 6.84
N SER A 31 -23.23 3.28 5.78
CA SER A 31 -22.00 2.52 5.92
C SER A 31 -20.90 3.52 6.27
N ALA A 32 -20.68 3.73 7.56
CA ALA A 32 -19.48 4.38 8.05
C ALA A 32 -18.30 3.45 7.78
N CYS A 33 -17.75 3.47 6.56
CA CYS A 33 -16.34 3.15 6.40
C CYS A 33 -15.58 4.36 6.95
N VAL A 34 -15.12 4.23 8.20
CA VAL A 34 -14.02 5.02 8.72
C VAL A 34 -12.84 4.75 7.80
N ALA A 35 -12.66 5.57 6.78
CA ALA A 35 -11.37 5.77 6.17
C ALA A 35 -10.54 6.52 7.21
N THR A 36 -9.86 5.78 8.09
CA THR A 36 -8.74 6.33 8.84
C THR A 36 -7.75 6.82 7.79
N ARG A 37 -7.76 8.12 7.53
CA ARG A 37 -6.65 8.81 6.88
C ARG A 37 -5.44 8.57 7.76
N GLY A 38 -4.69 7.50 7.47
CA GLY A 38 -3.32 7.30 7.90
C GLY A 38 -2.36 8.19 7.11
N GLY A 39 -2.79 9.40 6.73
CA GLY A 39 -1.88 10.48 6.37
C GLY A 39 -1.45 11.14 7.69
N GLY A 40 -0.69 10.40 8.50
CA GLY A 40 -0.08 10.93 9.70
C GLY A 40 1.00 11.91 9.30
N THR A 41 0.64 13.14 8.95
CA THR A 41 1.59 14.24 8.97
C THR A 41 2.00 14.41 10.43
N VAL A 42 3.15 13.83 10.78
CA VAL A 42 3.73 13.96 12.12
C VAL A 42 4.09 15.43 12.32
N ARG A 43 3.27 16.13 13.10
CA ARG A 43 3.56 17.47 13.57
C ARG A 43 4.51 17.34 14.75
N THR A 44 5.77 17.74 14.55
CA THR A 44 6.72 17.96 15.64
C THR A 44 6.07 18.89 16.66
N THR A 45 5.76 18.35 17.84
CA THR A 45 5.29 19.15 18.97
C THR A 45 6.32 19.00 20.07
N THR A 46 7.29 19.90 20.07
CA THR A 46 8.20 20.10 21.20
C THR A 46 7.39 20.71 22.33
N VAL A 47 6.98 19.90 23.31
CA VAL A 47 6.44 20.41 24.57
C VAL A 47 7.57 20.39 25.60
N PRO A 48 8.25 21.52 25.86
CA PRO A 48 9.18 21.58 26.98
C PRO A 48 8.37 21.43 28.28
N THR A 49 8.57 20.33 28.99
CA THR A 49 8.04 20.19 30.36
C THR A 49 9.09 20.72 31.32
N VAL A 50 8.86 21.93 31.84
CA VAL A 50 9.70 22.53 32.87
C VAL A 50 9.20 22.06 34.22
N THR A 51 9.98 21.22 34.91
CA THR A 51 9.70 20.89 36.31
C THR A 51 10.60 21.76 37.18
N THR A 52 10.02 22.67 37.93
CA THR A 52 10.75 23.55 38.86
C THR A 52 10.63 22.98 40.27
N THR A 53 11.73 22.48 40.82
CA THR A 53 11.82 22.07 42.22
C THR A 53 12.56 23.16 42.99
N THR A 54 11.88 23.82 43.93
CA THR A 54 12.47 24.90 44.73
C THR A 54 13.01 24.35 46.05
N VAL A 55 14.33 24.44 46.23
CA VAL A 55 15.03 24.28 47.51
C VAL A 55 15.65 25.64 47.86
N PRO A 56 15.60 26.14 49.12
CA PRO A 56 16.20 27.42 49.48
C PRO A 56 17.72 27.39 49.29
N GLY A 57 18.25 28.14 48.31
CA GLY A 57 19.68 28.41 48.15
C GLY A 57 20.32 27.98 46.83
N GLU A 58 19.66 27.17 46.00
CA GLU A 58 20.25 26.70 44.74
C GLU A 58 19.15 26.47 43.69
N THR A 59 19.28 27.09 42.52
CA THR A 59 18.36 26.88 41.38
C THR A 59 19.07 26.00 40.37
N THR A 60 18.79 24.70 40.39
CA THR A 60 19.30 23.74 39.41
C THR A 60 18.21 23.48 38.36
N THR A 61 18.44 23.94 37.13
CA THR A 61 17.55 23.68 35.99
C THR A 61 18.02 22.43 35.26
N THR A 62 17.36 21.29 35.47
CA THR A 62 17.60 20.07 34.68
C THR A 62 16.69 20.07 33.47
N VAL A 63 17.26 20.26 32.27
CA VAL A 63 16.53 20.06 31.02
C VAL A 63 16.52 18.56 30.72
N ILE A 64 15.36 17.93 30.86
CA ILE A 64 15.16 16.53 30.46
C ILE A 64 14.73 16.54 28.99
N THR A 65 15.67 16.27 28.10
CA THR A 65 15.36 16.06 26.68
C THR A 65 14.96 14.60 26.50
N THR A 66 13.65 14.33 26.37
CA THR A 66 13.18 13.01 25.92
C THR A 66 13.28 12.98 24.41
N THR A 67 14.35 12.37 23.89
CA THR A 67 14.48 12.06 22.47
C THR A 67 13.57 10.87 22.19
N THR A 68 12.36 11.10 21.69
CA THR A 68 11.56 10.05 21.07
C THR A 68 12.24 9.67 19.77
N VAL A 69 12.98 8.57 19.80
CA VAL A 69 13.59 7.90 18.64
C VAL A 69 12.48 7.65 17.61
N ALA A 70 12.73 7.98 16.35
CA ALA A 70 11.78 7.68 15.29
C ALA A 70 11.53 6.17 15.29
N ALA A 71 10.26 5.76 15.41
CA ALA A 71 9.91 4.36 15.41
C ALA A 71 10.33 3.75 14.07
N ALA A 72 11.21 2.75 14.10
CA ALA A 72 11.52 1.94 12.94
C ALA A 72 10.23 1.33 12.35
N CYS A 73 10.23 1.05 11.05
CA CYS A 73 9.08 0.46 10.39
C CYS A 73 8.72 -0.89 11.02
N ALA A 74 7.42 -1.10 11.21
CA ALA A 74 6.89 -2.37 11.67
C ALA A 74 6.48 -3.22 10.45
N PRO A 75 6.68 -4.55 10.44
CA PRO A 75 6.24 -5.40 9.33
C PRO A 75 4.75 -5.25 9.00
N GLU A 76 3.93 -5.00 10.02
CA GLU A 76 2.47 -4.83 9.90
C GLU A 76 2.04 -3.56 9.16
N GLN A 77 2.98 -2.67 8.82
CA GLN A 77 2.71 -1.51 7.96
C GLN A 77 2.48 -1.88 6.50
N ILE A 78 2.95 -3.06 6.07
CA ILE A 78 2.70 -3.56 4.71
C ILE A 78 1.42 -4.40 4.72
N ILE A 79 0.51 -4.08 3.81
CA ILE A 79 -0.67 -4.90 3.55
C ILE A 79 -0.25 -6.08 2.66
N PHE A 80 -0.27 -7.29 3.19
CA PHE A 80 -0.03 -8.51 2.42
C PHE A 80 -1.34 -9.05 1.87
N GLY A 81 -1.40 -9.27 0.56
CA GLY A 81 -2.56 -9.81 -0.15
C GLY A 81 -2.19 -11.03 -1.00
N THR A 82 -3.16 -11.94 -1.14
CA THR A 82 -3.10 -13.05 -2.09
C THR A 82 -4.27 -12.94 -3.07
N SER A 83 -4.08 -13.35 -4.31
CA SER A 83 -5.19 -13.37 -5.26
C SER A 83 -6.07 -14.61 -5.07
N MET A 84 -7.27 -14.37 -4.53
CA MET A 84 -8.50 -15.13 -4.78
C MET A 84 -8.37 -16.67 -4.65
N GLY A 85 -7.95 -17.16 -3.48
CA GLY A 85 -8.12 -18.58 -3.11
C GLY A 85 -7.12 -19.58 -3.69
N ASN A 86 -6.02 -19.11 -4.28
CA ASN A 86 -4.89 -19.96 -4.67
C ASN A 86 -3.96 -20.24 -3.47
N GLU A 87 -3.24 -21.37 -3.52
CA GLU A 87 -2.18 -21.75 -2.56
C GLU A 87 -0.91 -20.90 -2.78
N VAL A 88 -1.02 -19.58 -2.64
CA VAL A 88 0.13 -18.67 -2.61
C VAL A 88 0.41 -18.31 -1.17
N ASP A 89 1.64 -18.56 -0.74
CA ASP A 89 2.11 -18.17 0.59
C ASP A 89 2.84 -16.82 0.51
N VAL A 90 2.56 -15.96 1.49
CA VAL A 90 3.19 -14.64 1.61
C VAL A 90 3.70 -14.49 3.02
N THR A 91 5.01 -14.40 3.16
CA THR A 91 5.68 -14.31 4.44
C THR A 91 6.73 -13.21 4.42
N PHE A 92 7.20 -12.84 5.62
CA PHE A 92 8.40 -12.05 5.76
C PHE A 92 9.35 -12.75 6.73
N THR A 93 10.65 -12.64 6.47
CA THR A 93 11.72 -13.18 7.31
C THR A 93 12.78 -12.13 7.58
N ASP A 94 13.69 -12.45 8.49
CA ASP A 94 14.90 -11.64 8.76
C ASP A 94 14.59 -10.19 9.13
N TYR A 95 13.51 -9.97 9.88
CA TYR A 95 13.20 -8.66 10.44
C TYR A 95 14.24 -8.28 11.49
N VAL A 96 15.02 -7.24 11.18
CA VAL A 96 16.09 -6.72 12.04
C VAL A 96 15.89 -5.22 12.18
N VAL A 97 16.03 -4.72 13.42
CA VAL A 97 15.99 -3.29 13.74
C VAL A 97 17.38 -2.85 14.17
N ASP A 98 17.91 -1.82 13.50
CA ASP A 98 19.10 -1.10 13.94
C ASP A 98 18.67 0.16 14.71
N ASN A 99 18.73 0.07 16.04
CA ASN A 99 18.39 1.19 16.92
C ASN A 99 19.39 2.36 16.83
N ALA A 100 20.62 2.14 16.38
CA ALA A 100 21.62 3.20 16.24
C ALA A 100 21.33 4.05 15.01
N SER A 101 20.99 3.39 13.89
CA SER A 101 20.67 4.06 12.61
C SER A 101 19.19 4.40 12.47
N GLN A 102 18.34 3.92 13.37
CA GLN A 102 16.87 4.04 13.31
C GLN A 102 16.28 3.44 12.03
N THR A 103 16.90 2.38 11.52
CA THR A 103 16.46 1.66 10.33
C THR A 103 16.00 0.26 10.72
N ALA A 104 15.25 -0.37 9.81
CA ALA A 104 14.89 -1.78 9.90
C ALA A 104 15.02 -2.42 8.52
N SER A 105 15.21 -3.72 8.47
CA SER A 105 15.21 -4.47 7.21
C SER A 105 14.40 -5.75 7.38
N MET A 106 13.81 -6.24 6.30
CA MET A 106 13.23 -7.58 6.23
C MET A 106 13.23 -8.09 4.78
N THR A 107 13.03 -9.38 4.59
CA THR A 107 12.80 -9.96 3.27
C THR A 107 11.35 -10.40 3.17
N ILE A 108 10.64 -9.93 2.16
CA ILE A 108 9.29 -10.39 1.82
C ILE A 108 9.41 -11.53 0.81
N THR A 109 8.68 -12.62 1.02
CA THR A 109 8.70 -13.79 0.15
C THR A 109 7.30 -14.15 -0.30
N CYS A 110 7.11 -14.23 -1.62
CA CYS A 110 5.96 -14.89 -2.23
C CYS A 110 6.39 -16.30 -2.66
N SER A 111 5.61 -17.33 -2.32
CA SER A 111 5.84 -18.70 -2.79
C SER A 111 4.62 -19.26 -3.50
N ALA A 112 4.82 -19.81 -4.69
CA ALA A 112 3.79 -20.47 -5.48
C ALA A 112 3.53 -21.91 -5.01
N ALA A 113 2.38 -22.46 -5.39
CA ALA A 113 2.14 -23.90 -5.33
C ALA A 113 3.13 -24.69 -6.20
N ALA A 114 3.25 -25.99 -5.94
CA ALA A 114 4.17 -26.86 -6.66
C ALA A 114 3.91 -26.86 -8.18
N GLY A 115 4.96 -26.61 -8.97
CA GLY A 115 4.89 -26.58 -10.44
C GLY A 115 4.35 -25.27 -11.03
N MET A 116 4.03 -24.28 -10.20
CA MET A 116 3.55 -22.97 -10.61
C MET A 116 4.61 -21.89 -10.37
N SER A 117 4.37 -20.69 -10.91
CA SER A 117 5.16 -19.50 -10.61
C SER A 117 4.33 -18.49 -9.82
N VAL A 118 5.00 -17.53 -9.19
CA VAL A 118 4.34 -16.40 -8.53
C VAL A 118 4.78 -15.09 -9.16
N PHE A 119 3.82 -14.18 -9.26
CA PHE A 119 4.01 -12.78 -9.57
C PHE A 119 3.85 -11.95 -8.29
N MET A 120 4.91 -11.31 -7.84
CA MET A 120 4.90 -10.35 -6.72
C MET A 120 4.68 -8.94 -7.28
N GLU A 121 3.68 -8.24 -6.76
CA GLU A 121 3.35 -6.86 -7.10
C GLU A 121 3.44 -5.96 -5.87
N PHE A 122 4.14 -4.84 -6.00
CA PHE A 122 4.28 -3.78 -5.02
C PHE A 122 3.33 -2.64 -5.30
N ASN A 123 2.41 -2.38 -4.38
CA ASN A 123 1.31 -1.45 -4.58
C ASN A 123 0.48 -1.83 -5.83
N VAL A 124 -0.83 -1.61 -5.80
CA VAL A 124 -1.69 -2.03 -6.93
C VAL A 124 -1.21 -1.42 -8.25
N ASP A 125 -1.05 -2.24 -9.29
CA ASP A 125 -0.67 -1.91 -10.67
C ASP A 125 0.70 -1.23 -10.83
N GLN A 126 1.59 -1.44 -9.86
CA GLN A 126 2.87 -0.72 -9.81
C GLN A 126 4.07 -1.61 -10.16
N GLY A 127 3.85 -2.88 -10.51
CA GLY A 127 4.89 -3.84 -10.82
C GLY A 127 5.57 -4.37 -9.55
N GLY A 128 6.68 -5.11 -9.69
CA GLY A 128 7.37 -5.72 -8.56
C GLY A 128 8.87 -5.87 -8.81
N PRO A 129 9.54 -6.80 -8.11
CA PRO A 129 10.93 -7.12 -8.39
C PRO A 129 11.13 -7.54 -9.85
N SER A 130 12.33 -7.29 -10.37
CA SER A 130 12.76 -7.76 -11.68
C SER A 130 12.80 -9.29 -11.77
N GLN A 131 13.19 -9.96 -10.67
CA GLN A 131 13.12 -11.41 -10.53
C GLN A 131 11.71 -11.84 -10.14
N ASN A 132 10.83 -11.91 -11.14
CA ASN A 132 9.44 -12.31 -10.99
C ASN A 132 9.12 -13.54 -11.83
N PHE A 133 7.92 -14.11 -11.69
CA PHE A 133 7.50 -15.33 -12.41
C PHE A 133 8.34 -16.57 -12.08
N LEU A 134 8.80 -16.66 -10.84
CA LEU A 134 9.57 -17.79 -10.30
C LEU A 134 8.73 -18.57 -9.28
N PRO A 135 9.07 -19.82 -8.93
CA PRO A 135 8.39 -20.55 -7.85
C PRO A 135 8.42 -19.82 -6.50
N THR A 136 9.49 -19.05 -6.27
CA THR A 136 9.66 -18.20 -5.09
C THR A 136 10.24 -16.87 -5.55
N VAL A 137 9.64 -15.78 -5.07
CA VAL A 137 10.09 -14.40 -5.33
C VAL A 137 10.40 -13.72 -4.01
N ASN A 138 11.60 -13.15 -3.90
CA ASN A 138 12.10 -12.48 -2.71
C ASN A 138 12.27 -10.99 -2.97
N ALA A 139 11.87 -10.18 -1.99
CA ALA A 139 12.00 -8.74 -2.01
C ALA A 139 12.63 -8.24 -0.70
N PRO A 140 13.94 -8.00 -0.65
CA PRO A 140 14.56 -7.33 0.47
C PRO A 140 14.09 -5.86 0.52
N VAL A 141 13.62 -5.44 1.69
CA VAL A 141 13.16 -4.07 1.93
C VAL A 141 13.87 -3.47 3.14
N THR A 142 14.11 -2.17 3.06
CA THR A 142 14.72 -1.38 4.14
C THR A 142 13.75 -0.28 4.53
N CYS A 143 13.61 -0.05 5.83
CA CYS A 143 12.89 1.07 6.37
C CYS A 143 13.75 2.33 6.26
N GLU A 144 13.25 3.33 5.55
CA GLU A 144 13.85 4.65 5.39
C GLU A 144 12.78 5.68 5.72
N ASP A 145 13.07 6.60 6.65
CA ASP A 145 12.15 7.67 7.08
C ASP A 145 10.74 7.18 7.48
N GLY A 146 10.66 5.99 8.09
CA GLY A 146 9.40 5.38 8.51
C GLY A 146 8.56 4.81 7.35
N GLN A 147 9.18 4.56 6.19
CA GLN A 147 8.57 3.91 5.03
C GLN A 147 9.39 2.67 4.61
N TRP A 148 8.72 1.59 4.23
CA TRP A 148 9.40 0.44 3.63
C TRP A 148 9.80 0.76 2.19
N VAL A 149 11.07 0.60 1.86
CA VAL A 149 11.65 0.91 0.56
C VAL A 149 12.32 -0.34 -0.01
N PHE A 150 11.92 -0.71 -1.22
CA PHE A 150 12.60 -1.70 -2.04
C PHE A 150 13.57 -1.01 -2.99
N ARG A 151 14.78 -1.57 -3.11
CA ARG A 151 15.81 -1.11 -4.04
C ARG A 151 16.37 -2.29 -4.80
N GLU A 152 16.46 -2.17 -6.11
CA GLU A 152 17.17 -3.13 -6.96
C GLU A 152 17.93 -2.40 -8.07
N THR A 153 18.95 -3.04 -8.63
CA THR A 153 19.68 -2.51 -9.79
C THR A 153 19.37 -3.38 -11.00
N VAL A 154 18.73 -2.81 -12.02
CA VAL A 154 18.34 -3.50 -13.26
C VAL A 154 19.05 -2.85 -14.43
N GLY A 155 19.87 -3.62 -15.16
CA GLY A 155 20.59 -3.11 -16.34
C GLY A 155 21.55 -1.95 -16.05
N GLY A 156 22.04 -1.83 -14.80
CA GLY A 156 22.91 -0.73 -14.35
C GLY A 156 22.18 0.52 -13.88
N ALA A 157 20.84 0.55 -13.90
CA ALA A 157 20.03 1.62 -13.31
C ALA A 157 19.45 1.17 -11.97
N GLU A 158 19.43 2.07 -10.98
CA GLU A 158 18.76 1.82 -9.70
C GLU A 158 17.25 2.06 -9.84
N PHE A 159 16.48 1.08 -9.41
CA PHE A 159 15.05 1.16 -9.22
C PHE A 159 14.77 1.22 -7.73
N THR A 160 13.99 2.21 -7.30
CA THR A 160 13.62 2.41 -5.91
C THR A 160 12.11 2.59 -5.80
N ARG A 161 11.49 1.93 -4.82
CA ARG A 161 10.05 2.02 -4.60
C ARG A 161 9.70 1.98 -3.12
N THR A 162 8.88 2.93 -2.69
CA THR A 162 8.18 2.84 -1.41
C THR A 162 7.03 1.84 -1.50
N ILE A 163 6.95 0.91 -0.56
CA ILE A 163 5.97 -0.18 -0.54
C ILE A 163 5.04 0.00 0.65
N GLN A 164 3.74 -0.06 0.37
CA GLN A 164 2.69 -0.10 1.40
C GLN A 164 1.82 -1.36 1.27
N GLN A 165 1.91 -2.04 0.14
CA GLN A 165 1.16 -3.25 -0.14
C GLN A 165 2.00 -4.20 -1.00
N VAL A 166 1.91 -5.50 -0.70
CA VAL A 166 2.45 -6.56 -1.53
C VAL A 166 1.34 -7.55 -1.86
N ASN A 167 1.09 -7.76 -3.14
CA ASN A 167 0.16 -8.76 -3.63
C ASN A 167 0.95 -9.88 -4.32
N CYS A 168 0.69 -11.12 -3.93
CA CYS A 168 1.26 -12.29 -4.59
C CYS A 168 0.18 -13.02 -5.40
N PHE A 169 0.46 -13.23 -6.69
CA PHE A 169 -0.44 -13.85 -7.65
C PHE A 169 0.18 -15.13 -8.19
N GLN A 170 -0.56 -16.24 -8.17
CA GLN A 170 -0.11 -17.43 -8.88
C GLN A 170 -0.28 -17.23 -10.39
N VAL A 171 0.72 -17.63 -11.16
CA VAL A 171 0.79 -17.46 -12.62
C VAL A 171 1.28 -18.72 -13.33
#